data_AF-A0AAU1BV56-F1
#
_entry.id   AF-A0AAU1BV56-F1
#
_cell.length_a   1.000
_cell.length_b   1.000
_cell.length_c   1.000
_cell.angle_alpha   90.00
_cell.angle_beta   90.00
_cell.angle_gamma   90.00
#
_symmetry.space_group_name_H-M   'P 1'
#
loop_
_entity.id
_entity.type
_entity.pdbx_description
1 polymer ?
#
loop_
_entity_poly.entity_id
_entity_poly.type
_entity_poly.pdbx_seq_one_letter_code
_entity_poly.pdbx_strand_id
1 'polypeptide(L)'
;MSDSGTSPRTYPQPPIELAGFVENYLYGCAPVAECGVCVALAGELAAARRDKEYSKAYDAAAEIRNHPHPARAPRAASSPAILRAEGGDGDVSGA
;
A
#
# COMPACT_ATOMS: atom_id res chain seq x y z
N MET A 1 41.53 11.71 -11.59
CA MET A 1 40.08 11.73 -11.35
C MET A 1 39.75 10.43 -10.64
N SER A 2 39.69 10.47 -9.31
CA SER A 2 39.40 9.28 -8.51
C SER A 2 37.91 9.01 -8.56
N ASP A 3 37.53 7.91 -9.22
CA ASP A 3 36.18 7.39 -9.24
C ASP A 3 35.90 6.82 -7.84
N SER A 4 35.22 7.61 -7.01
CA SER A 4 34.77 7.24 -5.66
C SER A 4 33.67 6.18 -5.79
N GLY A 5 34.09 4.96 -6.12
CA GLY A 5 33.24 3.78 -6.20
C GLY A 5 32.47 3.63 -4.90
N THR A 6 31.15 3.71 -5.01
CA THR A 6 30.23 3.45 -3.90
C THR A 6 30.29 1.95 -3.59
N SER A 7 31.23 1.53 -2.74
CA SER A 7 31.29 0.14 -2.28
C SER A 7 29.93 -0.23 -1.67
N PRO A 8 29.19 -1.20 -2.24
CA PRO A 8 27.86 -1.55 -1.78
C PRO A 8 27.92 -1.99 -0.32
N ARG A 9 27.03 -1.45 0.51
CA ARG A 9 26.93 -1.89 1.91
C ARG A 9 26.39 -3.32 1.94
N THR A 10 27.20 -4.24 2.45
CA THR A 10 26.78 -5.63 2.69
C THR A 10 26.16 -5.72 4.08
N TYR A 11 24.91 -6.18 4.15
CA TYR A 11 24.27 -6.45 5.43
C TYR A 11 24.76 -7.80 5.99
N PRO A 12 24.89 -7.93 7.32
CA PRO A 12 25.39 -9.15 7.96
C PRO A 12 24.41 -10.32 7.87
N GLN A 13 23.14 -10.03 7.59
CA GLN A 13 22.08 -11.02 7.47
C GLN A 13 21.88 -11.44 6.01
N PRO A 14 21.57 -12.73 5.75
CA PRO A 14 21.24 -13.18 4.41
C PRO A 14 19.95 -12.49 3.91
N PRO A 15 19.77 -12.36 2.58
CA PRO A 15 18.53 -11.86 2.00
C PRO A 15 17.32 -12.68 2.49
N ILE A 16 16.22 -12.00 2.81
CA ILE A 16 14.97 -12.66 3.15
C ILE A 16 14.12 -12.77 1.88
N GLU A 17 13.72 -13.99 1.54
CA GLU A 17 12.85 -14.25 0.40
C GLU A 17 11.41 -13.89 0.77
N LEU A 18 10.83 -12.88 0.12
CA LEU A 18 9.45 -12.44 0.34
C LEU A 18 8.46 -13.09 -0.63
N ALA A 19 8.85 -14.23 -1.23
CA ALA A 19 8.09 -14.88 -2.28
C ALA A 19 6.63 -15.12 -1.87
N GLY A 20 5.69 -14.58 -2.66
CA GLY A 20 4.24 -14.71 -2.42
C GLY A 20 3.69 -13.73 -1.38
N PHE A 21 4.50 -13.25 -0.43
CA PHE A 21 4.07 -12.24 0.53
C PHE A 21 3.81 -10.90 -0.16
N VAL A 22 4.71 -10.49 -1.06
CA VAL A 22 4.57 -9.24 -1.83
C VAL A 22 3.37 -9.33 -2.76
N GLU A 23 3.21 -10.44 -3.45
CA GLU A 23 2.08 -10.65 -4.36
C GLU A 23 0.74 -10.65 -3.62
N ASN A 24 0.67 -11.29 -2.45
CA ASN A 24 -0.52 -11.25 -1.62
C ASN A 24 -0.77 -9.86 -1.03
N TYR A 25 0.28 -9.14 -0.63
CA TYR A 25 0.14 -7.78 -0.13
C TYR A 25 -0.39 -6.83 -1.23
N LEU A 26 0.16 -6.92 -2.44
CA LEU A 26 -0.19 -6.04 -3.56
C LEU A 26 -1.54 -6.40 -4.18
N TYR A 27 -1.79 -7.68 -4.45
CA TYR A 27 -2.94 -8.14 -5.24
C TYR A 27 -3.98 -8.92 -4.42
N GLY A 28 -3.67 -9.25 -3.16
CA GLY A 28 -4.62 -9.90 -2.26
C GLY A 28 -5.80 -8.98 -1.97
N CYS A 29 -6.97 -9.44 -2.38
CA CYS A 29 -8.24 -8.79 -2.14
C CYS A 29 -9.32 -9.87 -1.92
N ALA A 30 -10.38 -9.52 -1.20
CA ALA A 30 -11.51 -10.40 -0.93
C ALA A 30 -12.78 -9.75 -1.50
N PRO A 31 -13.14 -10.05 -2.77
CA PRO A 31 -14.33 -9.52 -3.41
C PRO A 31 -15.59 -10.08 -2.74
N VAL A 32 -16.64 -9.26 -2.67
CA VAL A 32 -17.95 -9.69 -2.18
C VAL A 32 -18.71 -10.36 -3.32
N ALA A 33 -19.05 -11.65 -3.17
CA ALA A 33 -19.62 -12.48 -4.24
C ALA A 33 -20.98 -11.98 -4.77
N GLU A 34 -21.77 -11.33 -3.91
CA GLU A 34 -23.06 -10.73 -4.23
C GLU A 34 -22.95 -9.32 -4.84
N CYS A 35 -21.73 -8.76 -4.94
CA CYS A 35 -21.49 -7.48 -5.59
C CYS A 35 -20.96 -7.68 -7.02
N GLY A 36 -21.77 -7.30 -8.01
CA GLY A 36 -21.39 -7.37 -9.42
C GLY A 36 -20.11 -6.59 -9.76
N VAL A 37 -19.85 -5.46 -9.08
CA VAL A 37 -18.64 -4.66 -9.28
C VAL A 37 -17.40 -5.42 -8.80
N CYS A 38 -17.44 -6.00 -7.60
CA CYS A 38 -16.31 -6.79 -7.08
C CYS A 38 -16.03 -8.03 -7.93
N VAL A 39 -17.08 -8.69 -8.44
CA VAL A 39 -16.93 -9.85 -9.32
C VAL A 39 -16.30 -9.46 -10.66
N ALA A 40 -16.76 -8.35 -11.26
CA ALA A 40 -16.18 -7.83 -12.50
C ALA A 40 -14.69 -7.47 -12.32
N LEU A 41 -14.37 -6.69 -11.29
CA LEU A 41 -12.99 -6.30 -10.98
C LEU A 41 -12.09 -7.50 -10.65
N ALA A 42 -12.62 -8.55 -10.01
CA ALA A 42 -11.87 -9.77 -9.76
C ALA A 42 -11.52 -10.50 -11.07
N GLY A 43 -12.42 -10.46 -12.05
CA GLY A 43 -12.17 -10.95 -13.41
C GLY A 43 -11.09 -10.13 -14.14
N GLU A 44 -11.18 -8.80 -14.05
CA GLU A 44 -10.17 -7.89 -14.63
C GLU A 44 -8.79 -8.09 -13.99
N LEU A 45 -8.72 -8.23 -12.67
CA LEU A 45 -7.49 -8.54 -11.95
C LEU A 45 -6.89 -9.88 -12.40
N ALA A 46 -7.71 -10.90 -12.58
CA ALA A 46 -7.24 -12.21 -13.07
C ALA A 46 -6.72 -12.12 -14.52
N ALA A 47 -7.38 -11.35 -15.38
CA ALA A 47 -6.92 -11.10 -16.75
C ALA A 47 -5.59 -10.32 -16.76
N ALA A 48 -5.52 -9.18 -16.08
CA ALA A 48 -4.32 -8.36 -16.00
C ALA A 48 -3.11 -9.11 -15.43
N ARG A 49 -3.33 -10.01 -14.45
CA ARG A 49 -2.26 -10.88 -13.91
C ARG A 49 -1.76 -11.91 -14.93
N ARG A 50 -2.66 -12.50 -15.74
CA ARG A 50 -2.27 -13.42 -16.82
C ARG A 50 -1.46 -12.70 -17.90
N ASP A 51 -1.86 -11.47 -18.22
CA ASP A 51 -1.24 -10.65 -19.27
C ASP A 51 -0.01 -9.87 -18.76
N LYS A 52 0.34 -10.02 -17.47
CA LYS A 52 1.46 -9.32 -16.78
C LYS A 52 1.34 -7.80 -16.82
N GLU A 53 0.11 -7.29 -16.89
CA GLU A 53 -0.20 -5.86 -16.81
C GLU A 53 -0.30 -5.44 -15.33
N TYR A 54 0.84 -5.39 -14.65
CA TYR A 54 0.91 -5.24 -13.19
C TYR A 54 0.29 -3.95 -12.64
N SER A 55 0.33 -2.85 -13.40
CA SER A 55 -0.34 -1.59 -13.03
C SER A 55 -1.85 -1.78 -12.96
N LYS A 56 -2.47 -2.32 -14.01
CA LYS A 56 -3.92 -2.58 -14.04
C LYS A 56 -4.34 -3.60 -12.99
N ALA A 57 -3.52 -4.63 -12.77
CA ALA A 57 -3.77 -5.61 -11.71
C ALA A 57 -3.78 -4.96 -10.31
N TYR A 58 -2.89 -3.99 -10.07
CA TYR A 58 -2.86 -3.24 -8.82
C TYR A 58 -4.09 -2.35 -8.66
N ASP A 59 -4.46 -1.61 -9.72
CA ASP A 59 -5.63 -0.72 -9.69
C ASP A 59 -6.91 -1.51 -9.41
N ALA A 60 -7.14 -2.62 -10.12
CA ALA A 60 -8.29 -3.49 -9.86
C ALA A 60 -8.31 -4.04 -8.42
N ALA A 61 -7.14 -4.43 -7.87
CA ALA A 61 -7.04 -4.88 -6.48
C ALA A 61 -7.37 -3.76 -5.48
N ALA A 62 -6.90 -2.54 -5.76
CA ALA A 62 -7.14 -1.36 -4.93
C ALA A 62 -8.63 -0.99 -4.93
N GLU A 63 -9.28 -1.00 -6.09
CA GLU A 63 -10.72 -0.75 -6.21
C GLU A 63 -11.54 -1.78 -5.42
N ILE A 64 -11.22 -3.08 -5.51
CA ILE A 64 -11.91 -4.11 -4.70
C ILE A 64 -11.71 -3.86 -3.20
N ARG A 65 -10.53 -3.42 -2.77
CA ARG A 65 -10.26 -3.15 -1.35
C ARG A 65 -11.03 -1.92 -0.84
N ASN A 66 -11.16 -0.90 -1.67
CA ASN A 66 -11.79 0.38 -1.32
C ASN A 66 -13.29 0.41 -1.62
N HIS A 67 -13.83 -0.58 -2.34
CA HIS A 67 -15.24 -0.65 -2.67
C HIS A 67 -16.10 -0.71 -1.40
N PRO A 68 -17.04 0.23 -1.21
CA PRO A 68 -17.85 0.29 -0.01
C PRO A 68 -18.86 -0.85 0.01
N HIS A 69 -18.90 -1.61 1.10
CA HIS A 69 -19.99 -2.54 1.40
C HIS A 69 -20.55 -2.27 2.79
N PRO A 70 -21.87 -2.38 3.01
CA PRO A 70 -22.46 -2.17 4.33
C PRO A 70 -21.90 -3.13 5.39
N ALA A 71 -21.46 -4.33 5.00
CA ALA A 71 -20.84 -5.32 5.88
C ALA A 71 -19.31 -5.17 6.03
N ARG A 72 -18.64 -4.41 5.14
CA ARG A 72 -17.24 -4.01 5.30
C ARG A 72 -17.24 -2.57 5.77
N ALA A 73 -17.11 -2.34 7.08
CA ALA A 73 -16.80 -1.01 7.57
C ALA A 73 -15.70 -0.42 6.68
N PRO A 74 -15.89 0.78 6.10
CA PRO A 74 -14.89 1.36 5.22
C PRO A 74 -13.59 1.39 6.02
N ARG A 75 -12.47 1.02 5.38
CA ARG A 75 -11.17 1.45 5.87
C ARG A 75 -11.09 2.96 5.61
N ALA A 76 -11.93 3.72 6.32
CA ALA A 76 -11.76 5.14 6.51
C ALA A 76 -10.30 5.28 6.92
N ALA A 77 -9.57 6.06 6.13
CA ALA A 77 -8.14 6.30 6.27
C ALA A 77 -7.75 6.14 7.73
N SER A 78 -6.97 5.10 8.03
CA SER A 78 -6.19 5.04 9.26
C SER A 78 -5.10 6.11 9.13
N SER A 79 -5.51 7.37 9.05
CA SER A 79 -4.70 8.49 9.48
C SER A 79 -4.61 8.29 10.99
N PRO A 80 -3.44 7.98 11.56
CA PRO A 80 -3.28 8.20 12.98
C PRO A 80 -3.63 9.68 13.16
N ALA A 81 -4.54 9.97 14.08
CA ALA A 81 -4.69 11.32 14.60
C ALA A 81 -3.33 11.68 15.19
N ILE A 82 -2.46 12.31 14.40
CA ILE A 82 -1.39 13.14 14.94
C ILE A 82 -2.17 14.18 15.75
N LEU A 83 -2.14 14.02 17.08
CA LEU A 83 -2.59 15.05 18.00
C LEU A 83 -2.01 16.37 17.49
N ARG A 84 -2.88 17.35 17.23
CA ARG A 84 -2.44 18.73 17.09
C ARG A 84 -1.71 19.07 18.37
N ALA A 85 -0.39 19.20 18.28
CA ALA A 85 0.37 19.88 19.31
C ALA A 85 -0.03 21.34 19.20
N GLU A 86 -0.90 21.78 20.10
CA GLU A 86 -1.24 23.18 20.31
C GLU A 86 0.08 23.92 20.54
N GLY A 87 0.41 24.86 19.65
CA GLY A 87 1.61 25.68 19.76
C GLY A 87 1.55 26.52 21.04
N GLY A 88 2.55 26.36 21.90
CA GLY A 88 2.82 27.28 22.99
C GLY A 88 3.71 28.41 22.46
N ASP A 89 3.14 29.62 22.39
CA ASP A 89 3.88 30.85 22.14
C ASP A 89 4.81 31.13 23.32
N GLY A 90 6.10 30.84 23.14
CA GLY A 90 7.15 31.25 24.07
C GLY A 90 7.55 32.69 23.77
N ASP A 91 7.10 33.63 24.60
CA ASP A 91 7.69 34.96 24.65
C ASP A 91 9.10 34.87 25.24
N VAL A 92 10.08 35.45 24.56
CA VAL A 92 11.41 35.69 25.13
C VAL A 92 11.68 37.19 25.03
N SER A 93 11.18 37.93 26.02
CA SER A 93 11.67 39.29 26.28
C SER A 93 13.03 39.20 26.95
N GLY A 94 14.10 39.31 26.16
CA GLY A 94 15.43 39.60 26.66
C GLY A 94 15.56 41.08 27.05
N ALA A 95 15.99 41.34 28.28
CA ALA A 95 16.48 42.61 28.78
C ALA A 95 17.99 42.50 29.05
#